data_AF-A0A8T8SAV8-F1
#
_entry.id   AF-A0A8T8SAV8-F1
#
_cell.length_a   1.000
_cell.length_b   1.000
_cell.length_c   1.000
_cell.angle_alpha   90.00
_cell.angle_beta   90.00
_cell.angle_gamma   90.00
#
_symmetry.space_group_name_H-M   'P 1'
#
loop_
_entity.id
_entity.type
_entity.pdbx_description
1 polymer ?
#
loop_
_entity_poly.entity_id
_entity_poly.type
_entity_poly.pdbx_seq_one_letter_code
_entity_poly.pdbx_strand_id
1 'polypeptide(L)'
;MGRFLVVIGHHACIMHHTEQPAFAQRSTPWTSNVRLKPGVALTWPLSPSAVRPVLRRQSLELGISRASFVENSPALSRFVTPVASAYAAAAGHRKVGLKYDDLIMEEDEGVQKAIGRLTERESYDRAFRLRMAIHLSVLHRELPKEEWLTHR
;
A
#
# COMPACT_ATOMS: atom_id res chain seq x y z
N MET A 1 17.19 48.79 36.36
CA MET A 1 16.63 48.17 37.58
C MET A 1 15.49 47.26 37.16
N GLY A 2 15.59 45.96 37.44
CA GLY A 2 14.56 44.99 37.08
C GLY A 2 15.13 43.57 37.08
N ARG A 3 15.14 42.94 38.26
CA ARG A 3 15.49 41.53 38.46
C ARG A 3 14.27 40.68 38.13
N PHE A 4 14.42 39.66 37.29
CA PHE A 4 13.62 38.45 37.44
C PHE A 4 14.57 37.26 37.44
N LEU A 5 14.76 36.73 38.64
CA LEU A 5 15.51 35.52 38.94
C LEU A 5 14.44 34.44 39.16
N VAL A 6 14.31 33.49 38.24
CA VAL A 6 13.58 32.25 38.49
C VAL A 6 14.62 31.14 38.59
N VAL A 7 14.91 30.76 39.84
CA VAL A 7 15.77 29.65 40.19
C VAL A 7 14.88 28.45 40.47
N ILE A 8 14.89 27.45 39.59
CA ILE A 8 14.47 26.10 39.93
C ILE A 8 15.47 25.14 39.32
N GLY A 9 16.10 24.34 40.19
CA GLY A 9 16.72 23.09 39.79
C GLY A 9 18.22 23.19 39.54
N HIS A 10 18.98 22.86 40.59
CA HIS A 10 20.39 22.47 40.50
C HIS A 10 20.59 21.47 39.38
N HIS A 11 21.20 21.87 38.26
CA HIS A 11 22.14 21.07 37.47
C HIS A 11 22.69 21.99 36.37
N ALA A 12 23.91 22.49 36.61
CA ALA A 12 24.68 23.21 35.61
C ALA A 12 25.06 22.26 34.48
N CYS A 13 24.75 22.62 33.24
CA CYS A 13 25.45 22.08 32.08
C CYS A 13 25.88 23.24 31.18
N ILE A 14 27.19 23.31 31.00
CA ILE A 14 27.94 24.39 30.38
C ILE A 14 27.83 24.24 28.85
N MET A 15 27.44 25.34 28.19
CA MET A 15 27.48 25.47 26.74
C MET A 15 28.94 25.54 26.28
N HIS A 16 29.38 24.53 25.53
CA HIS A 16 30.59 24.63 24.71
C HIS A 16 30.21 24.51 23.23
N HIS A 17 30.44 25.60 22.50
CA HIS A 17 30.64 25.58 21.05
C HIS A 17 31.81 24.65 20.73
N THR A 18 31.61 23.67 19.87
CA THR A 18 32.71 23.05 19.12
C THR A 18 32.32 22.97 17.66
N GLU A 19 33.20 23.56 16.88
CA GLU A 19 33.13 23.83 15.47
C GLU A 19 33.14 22.55 14.63
N GLN A 20 32.63 22.66 13.41
CA GLN A 20 32.74 21.62 12.38
C GLN A 20 34.20 21.43 11.95
N PRO A 21 34.65 20.20 11.70
CA PRO A 21 35.76 19.99 10.79
C PRO A 21 35.34 19.27 9.50
N ALA A 22 35.49 20.02 8.41
CA ALA A 22 36.10 19.61 7.15
C ALA A 22 35.55 18.34 6.47
N PHE A 23 34.61 18.57 5.56
CA PHE A 23 34.38 17.74 4.37
C PHE A 23 35.68 17.63 3.56
N ALA A 24 36.50 16.63 3.88
CA ALA A 24 37.75 16.33 3.20
C ALA A 24 37.47 15.85 1.77
N GLN A 25 37.71 16.75 0.81
CA GLN A 25 37.95 16.44 -0.58
C GLN A 25 39.04 15.36 -0.69
N ARG A 26 38.68 14.14 -1.06
CA ARG A 26 39.62 13.16 -1.61
C ARG A 26 39.44 13.10 -3.12
N SER A 27 40.12 14.02 -3.80
CA SER A 27 40.50 13.86 -5.20
C SER A 27 41.62 12.82 -5.28
N THR A 28 41.30 11.57 -5.61
CA THR A 28 42.34 10.61 -5.98
C THR A 28 42.67 10.75 -7.46
N PRO A 29 43.97 10.89 -7.84
CA PRO A 29 44.39 11.16 -9.20
C PRO A 29 44.44 9.86 -10.01
N TRP A 30 43.60 9.77 -11.04
CA TRP A 30 43.71 8.74 -12.07
C TRP A 30 44.71 9.19 -13.13
N THR A 31 46.00 9.10 -12.81
CA THR A 31 47.06 9.07 -13.83
C THR A 31 48.07 7.98 -13.50
N SER A 32 47.97 6.86 -14.20
CA SER A 32 49.15 6.12 -14.65
C SER A 32 48.80 5.28 -15.88
N ASN A 33 49.17 5.83 -17.04
CA ASN A 33 49.76 5.14 -18.18
C ASN A 33 49.34 3.68 -18.45
N VAL A 34 48.24 3.50 -19.18
CA VAL A 34 48.06 2.28 -19.99
C VAL A 34 48.53 2.58 -21.40
N ARG A 35 49.73 2.10 -21.72
CA ARG A 35 50.23 2.04 -23.10
C ARG A 35 49.40 1.01 -23.87
N LEU A 36 48.45 1.49 -24.67
CA LEU A 36 47.69 0.63 -25.59
C LEU A 36 48.64 0.12 -26.68
N LYS A 37 48.85 -1.19 -26.75
CA LYS A 37 49.47 -1.85 -27.91
C LYS A 37 48.40 -1.92 -29.02
N PRO A 38 48.71 -1.53 -30.27
CA PRO A 38 47.77 -1.65 -31.36
C PRO A 38 47.74 -3.10 -31.85
N GLY A 39 46.55 -3.62 -32.15
CA GLY A 39 46.41 -4.76 -33.07
C GLY A 39 46.24 -6.16 -32.48
N VAL A 40 45.38 -6.35 -31.48
CA VAL A 40 44.78 -7.68 -31.22
C VAL A 40 43.27 -7.52 -31.13
N ALA A 41 42.62 -7.62 -32.29
CA ALA A 41 41.26 -8.11 -32.36
C ALA A 41 41.31 -9.62 -32.12
N LEU A 42 40.53 -10.14 -31.16
CA LEU A 42 39.75 -11.38 -31.27
C LEU A 42 39.20 -11.83 -29.89
N THR A 43 37.89 -12.11 -29.92
CA THR A 43 37.06 -12.82 -28.95
C THR A 43 36.86 -12.19 -27.58
N TRP A 44 35.81 -11.37 -27.49
CA TRP A 44 35.09 -11.11 -26.25
C TRP A 44 34.70 -12.43 -25.56
N PRO A 45 34.94 -12.61 -24.26
CA PRO A 45 34.23 -13.61 -23.48
C PRO A 45 32.76 -13.18 -23.42
N LEU A 46 31.87 -14.16 -23.54
CA LEU A 46 30.43 -14.01 -23.36
C LEU A 46 30.14 -13.06 -22.19
N SER A 47 29.69 -11.85 -22.51
CA SER A 47 28.97 -11.03 -21.53
C SER A 47 27.68 -11.78 -21.20
N PRO A 48 27.36 -12.04 -19.92
CA PRO A 48 26.03 -12.47 -19.50
C PRO A 48 25.05 -11.31 -19.67
N SER A 49 24.93 -10.78 -20.89
CA SER A 49 23.77 -10.00 -21.26
C SER A 49 22.57 -10.91 -21.09
N ALA A 50 21.60 -10.39 -20.37
CA ALA A 50 20.21 -10.65 -20.68
C ALA A 50 19.70 -12.06 -20.38
N VAL A 51 19.86 -12.51 -19.13
CA VAL A 51 18.78 -13.27 -18.50
C VAL A 51 18.56 -12.68 -17.12
N ARG A 52 17.81 -11.58 -17.04
CA ARG A 52 17.12 -11.27 -15.78
C ARG A 52 16.05 -12.34 -15.63
N PRO A 53 16.14 -13.27 -14.67
CA PRO A 53 15.00 -14.14 -14.44
C PRO A 53 13.86 -13.23 -14.02
N VAL A 54 12.75 -13.29 -14.77
CA VAL A 54 11.43 -12.85 -14.35
C VAL A 54 11.04 -13.74 -13.17
N LEU A 55 11.69 -13.51 -12.03
CA LEU A 55 11.19 -13.95 -10.74
C LEU A 55 10.08 -12.97 -10.39
N ARG A 56 8.97 -13.12 -11.13
CA ARG A 56 7.65 -12.78 -10.64
C ARG A 56 7.52 -13.62 -9.39
N ARG A 57 7.88 -13.03 -8.26
CA ARG A 57 7.66 -13.52 -6.90
C ARG A 57 6.15 -13.71 -6.77
N GLN A 58 5.66 -14.84 -7.26
CA GLN A 58 4.30 -15.32 -7.08
C GLN A 58 4.21 -15.75 -5.63
N SER A 59 3.98 -14.77 -4.78
CA SER A 59 3.51 -15.00 -3.42
C SER A 59 2.09 -14.44 -3.36
N LEU A 60 1.19 -15.13 -4.06
CA LEU A 60 -0.25 -15.13 -3.79
C LEU A 60 -0.66 -16.60 -3.91
N GLU A 61 -0.66 -17.27 -2.76
CA GLU A 61 -1.08 -18.64 -2.51
C GLU A 61 -2.60 -18.80 -2.76
N LEU A 62 -3.07 -18.55 -3.98
CA LEU A 62 -4.34 -19.04 -4.50
C LEU A 62 -4.13 -19.35 -5.98
N GLY A 63 -3.56 -20.53 -6.22
CA GLY A 63 -3.45 -21.11 -7.56
C GLY A 63 -4.81 -21.18 -8.23
N ILE A 64 -4.88 -20.76 -9.49
CA ILE A 64 -6.05 -20.90 -10.38
C ILE A 64 -7.34 -20.37 -9.73
N SER A 65 -7.45 -19.05 -9.62
CA SER A 65 -8.71 -18.39 -9.30
C SER A 65 -9.80 -18.85 -10.28
N ARG A 66 -10.90 -19.41 -9.77
CA ARG A 66 -12.10 -19.68 -10.58
C ARG A 66 -12.71 -18.38 -11.10
N ALA A 67 -12.46 -17.25 -10.45
CA ALA A 67 -12.91 -15.95 -10.93
C ALA A 67 -12.24 -15.60 -12.26
N SER A 68 -10.92 -15.81 -12.42
CA SER A 68 -10.27 -15.57 -13.70
C SER A 68 -10.75 -16.52 -14.79
N PHE A 69 -11.12 -17.76 -14.45
CA PHE A 69 -11.75 -18.69 -15.39
C PHE A 69 -13.13 -18.20 -15.88
N VAL A 70 -13.97 -17.69 -14.98
CA VAL A 70 -15.29 -17.12 -15.32
C VAL A 70 -15.15 -15.83 -16.12
N GLU A 71 -14.19 -14.97 -15.78
CA GLU A 71 -13.92 -13.72 -16.49
C GLU A 71 -13.37 -13.95 -17.90
N ASN A 72 -12.48 -14.94 -18.06
CA ASN A 72 -11.88 -15.27 -19.36
C ASN A 72 -12.87 -15.94 -20.33
N SER A 73 -14.02 -16.43 -19.85
CA SER A 73 -15.04 -17.10 -20.68
C SER A 73 -16.25 -16.18 -20.90
N PRO A 74 -16.42 -15.60 -22.11
CA PRO A 74 -17.47 -14.59 -22.35
C PRO A 74 -18.89 -15.18 -22.31
N ALA A 75 -19.05 -16.46 -22.64
CA ALA A 75 -20.34 -17.14 -22.52
C ALA A 75 -20.75 -17.31 -21.04
N LEU A 76 -19.83 -17.76 -20.18
CA LEU A 76 -20.12 -18.01 -18.77
C LEU A 76 -20.33 -16.71 -18.00
N SER A 77 -19.50 -15.69 -18.26
CA SER A 77 -19.66 -14.37 -17.66
C SER A 77 -21.07 -13.79 -17.92
N ARG A 78 -21.61 -13.93 -19.14
CA ARG A 78 -22.97 -13.47 -19.47
C ARG A 78 -24.07 -14.15 -18.67
N PHE A 79 -23.92 -15.43 -18.34
CA PHE A 79 -24.89 -16.16 -17.53
C PHE A 79 -24.71 -15.93 -16.02
N VAL A 80 -23.46 -15.82 -15.54
CA VAL A 80 -23.15 -15.68 -14.11
C VAL A 80 -23.38 -14.24 -13.62
N THR A 81 -23.07 -13.23 -14.43
CA THR A 81 -23.22 -11.82 -14.04
C THR A 81 -24.62 -11.44 -13.54
N PRO A 82 -25.73 -11.76 -14.22
CA PRO A 82 -27.07 -11.42 -13.73
C PRO A 82 -27.44 -12.18 -12.46
N VAL A 83 -26.95 -13.42 -12.29
CA VAL A 83 -27.17 -14.20 -11.07
C VAL A 83 -26.39 -13.58 -9.90
N ALA A 84 -25.13 -13.20 -10.14
CA ALA A 84 -24.29 -12.54 -9.15
C ALA A 84 -24.84 -11.17 -8.75
N SER A 85 -25.38 -10.39 -9.70
CA SER A 85 -25.98 -9.10 -9.40
C SER A 85 -27.28 -9.23 -8.60
N ALA A 86 -28.13 -10.21 -8.94
CA ALA A 86 -29.34 -10.53 -8.17
C ALA A 86 -29.00 -10.99 -6.75
N TYR A 87 -27.98 -11.85 -6.59
CA TYR A 87 -27.48 -12.30 -5.29
C TYR A 87 -26.96 -11.12 -4.46
N ALA A 88 -26.15 -10.24 -5.05
CA ALA A 88 -25.62 -9.06 -4.37
C ALA A 88 -26.72 -8.08 -3.96
N ALA A 89 -27.78 -7.95 -4.75
CA ALA A 89 -28.96 -7.14 -4.40
C ALA A 89 -29.77 -7.78 -3.26
N ALA A 90 -29.95 -9.11 -3.28
CA ALA A 90 -30.64 -9.85 -2.24
C ALA A 90 -29.90 -9.85 -0.89
N ALA A 91 -28.56 -9.81 -0.90
CA ALA A 91 -27.74 -9.75 0.31
C ALA A 91 -27.96 -8.48 1.16
N GLY A 92 -28.56 -7.42 0.61
CA GLY A 92 -29.07 -6.29 1.39
C GLY A 92 -28.02 -5.34 2.01
N HIS A 93 -26.71 -5.65 1.95
CA HIS A 93 -25.64 -4.81 2.51
C HIS A 93 -25.67 -3.34 2.03
N ARG A 94 -26.11 -3.09 0.80
CA ARG A 94 -26.23 -1.74 0.22
C ARG A 94 -27.32 -0.90 0.87
N LYS A 95 -28.36 -1.54 1.43
CA LYS A 95 -29.47 -0.89 2.12
C LYS A 95 -29.09 -0.33 3.49
N VAL A 96 -27.99 -0.84 4.07
CA VAL A 96 -27.37 -0.35 5.30
C VAL A 96 -26.13 0.52 5.03
N GLY A 97 -25.87 0.85 3.76
CA GLY A 97 -24.79 1.74 3.36
C GLY A 97 -23.40 1.10 3.41
N LEU A 98 -23.30 -0.24 3.41
CA LEU A 98 -22.02 -0.96 3.40
C LEU A 98 -21.56 -1.30 1.98
N LYS A 99 -20.25 -1.20 1.74
CA LYS A 99 -19.63 -1.75 0.53
C LYS A 99 -19.33 -3.24 0.72
N TYR A 100 -19.09 -3.95 -0.37
CA TYR A 100 -18.73 -5.37 -0.32
C TYR A 100 -17.43 -5.61 0.48
N ASP A 101 -16.43 -4.73 0.32
CA ASP A 101 -15.14 -4.82 1.02
C ASP A 101 -15.25 -4.62 2.54
N ASP A 102 -16.35 -4.04 3.02
CA ASP A 102 -16.62 -3.83 4.45
C ASP A 102 -17.21 -5.11 5.09
N LEU A 103 -17.59 -6.12 4.30
CA LEU A 103 -18.13 -7.41 4.78
C LEU A 103 -17.06 -8.47 5.04
N ILE A 104 -15.83 -8.19 4.63
CA ILE A 104 -14.70 -9.12 4.82
C ILE A 104 -14.30 -9.11 6.30
N MET A 105 -14.08 -10.29 6.87
CA MET A 105 -13.62 -10.44 8.26
C MET A 105 -12.33 -9.65 8.48
N GLU A 106 -12.35 -8.71 9.42
CA GLU A 106 -11.23 -7.80 9.65
C GLU A 106 -10.08 -8.48 10.37
N GLU A 107 -10.31 -9.59 11.08
CA GLU A 107 -9.30 -10.31 11.86
C GLU A 107 -8.29 -11.07 11.00
N ASP A 108 -8.52 -11.17 9.69
CA ASP A 108 -7.56 -11.75 8.76
C ASP A 108 -6.31 -10.86 8.64
N GLU A 109 -5.13 -11.46 8.75
CA GLU A 109 -3.86 -10.72 8.68
C GLU A 109 -3.68 -9.99 7.33
N GLY A 110 -4.20 -10.56 6.24
CA GLY A 110 -4.16 -9.95 4.91
C GLY A 110 -5.00 -8.68 4.86
N VAL A 111 -6.19 -8.73 5.44
CA VAL A 111 -7.11 -7.59 5.56
C VAL A 111 -6.56 -6.51 6.48
N GLN A 112 -6.02 -6.85 7.65
CA GLN A 112 -5.36 -5.90 8.55
C GLN A 112 -4.22 -5.14 7.85
N LYS A 113 -3.36 -5.86 7.12
CA LYS A 113 -2.29 -5.26 6.31
C LYS A 113 -2.85 -4.39 5.18
N ALA A 114 -3.98 -4.75 4.59
CA ALA A 114 -4.63 -3.95 3.54
C ALA A 114 -5.25 -2.65 4.09
N ILE A 115 -5.93 -2.70 5.24
CA ILE A 115 -6.48 -1.54 5.92
C ILE A 115 -5.35 -0.56 6.30
N GLY A 116 -4.21 -1.08 6.77
CA GLY A 116 -3.04 -0.25 7.09
C GLY A 116 -2.40 0.47 5.89
N ARG A 117 -2.71 0.07 4.65
CA ARG A 117 -2.22 0.73 3.42
C ARG A 117 -3.17 1.81 2.91
N LEU A 118 -4.39 1.86 3.44
CA LEU A 118 -5.45 2.73 2.95
C LEU A 118 -5.13 4.21 3.25
N THR A 119 -5.60 5.13 2.41
CA THR A 119 -5.46 6.56 2.72
C THR A 119 -6.30 6.92 3.95
N GLU A 120 -5.88 7.97 4.66
CA GLU A 120 -6.59 8.41 5.87
C GLU A 120 -8.08 8.71 5.60
N ARG A 121 -8.38 9.36 4.46
CA ARG A 121 -9.76 9.67 4.06
C ARG A 121 -10.61 8.41 3.89
N GLU A 122 -10.11 7.44 3.13
CA GLU A 122 -10.86 6.22 2.85
C GLU A 122 -11.04 5.36 4.12
N SER A 123 -10.07 5.40 5.04
CA SER A 123 -10.16 4.78 6.36
C SER A 123 -11.29 5.39 7.18
N TYR A 124 -11.39 6.72 7.24
CA TYR A 124 -12.50 7.39 7.90
C TYR A 124 -13.85 7.07 7.27
N ASP A 125 -13.94 7.10 5.93
CA ASP A 125 -15.17 6.78 5.21
C ASP A 125 -15.63 5.33 5.49
N ARG A 126 -14.69 4.36 5.59
CA ARG A 126 -14.97 2.97 6.00
C ARG A 126 -15.52 2.91 7.42
N ALA A 127 -14.83 3.52 8.37
CA ALA A 127 -15.24 3.51 9.77
C ALA A 127 -16.62 4.19 9.99
N PHE A 128 -16.93 5.23 9.20
CA PHE A 128 -18.25 5.84 9.20
C PHE A 128 -19.35 4.88 8.74
N ARG A 129 -19.17 4.19 7.59
CA ARG A 129 -20.15 3.22 7.07
C ARG A 129 -20.42 2.10 8.07
N LEU A 130 -19.37 1.55 8.70
CA LEU A 130 -19.52 0.50 9.71
C LEU A 130 -20.32 0.95 10.92
N ARG A 131 -20.03 2.14 11.47
CA ARG A 131 -20.80 2.69 12.61
C ARG A 131 -22.26 2.93 12.25
N MET A 132 -22.52 3.45 11.06
CA MET A 132 -23.89 3.66 10.56
C MET A 132 -24.65 2.35 10.41
N ALA A 133 -24.03 1.33 9.82
CA ALA A 133 -24.66 0.03 9.65
C ALA A 133 -25.00 -0.63 11.00
N ILE A 134 -24.10 -0.53 11.99
CA ILE A 134 -24.35 -1.02 13.35
C ILE A 134 -25.53 -0.27 13.98
N HIS A 135 -25.55 1.06 13.86
CA HIS A 135 -26.65 1.87 14.39
C HIS A 135 -28.01 1.48 13.80
N LEU A 136 -28.06 1.33 12.47
CA LEU A 136 -29.26 0.92 11.74
C LEU A 136 -29.71 -0.51 12.08
N SER A 137 -28.75 -1.41 12.29
CA SER A 137 -29.01 -2.78 12.75
C SER A 137 -29.70 -2.78 14.12
N VAL A 138 -29.21 -1.97 15.07
CA VAL A 138 -29.82 -1.81 16.40
C VAL A 138 -31.24 -1.25 16.30
N LEU A 139 -31.48 -0.31 15.39
CA LEU A 139 -32.81 0.27 15.17
C LEU A 139 -33.75 -0.66 14.38
N HIS A 140 -33.23 -1.74 13.79
CA HIS A 140 -33.92 -2.58 12.80
C HIS A 140 -34.55 -1.76 11.66
N ARG A 141 -33.81 -0.76 11.16
CA ARG A 141 -34.25 0.13 10.07
C ARG A 141 -33.22 0.13 8.94
N GLU A 142 -33.70 0.25 7.71
CA GLU A 142 -32.85 0.44 6.52
C GLU A 142 -32.68 1.95 6.25
N LEU A 143 -31.64 2.34 5.47
CA LEU A 143 -31.53 3.71 4.98
C LEU A 143 -32.69 4.04 4.02
N PRO A 144 -33.04 5.33 3.85
CA PRO A 144 -33.82 5.80 2.70
C PRO A 144 -33.21 5.29 1.39
N LYS A 145 -34.05 4.98 0.40
CA LYS A 145 -33.62 4.34 -0.86
C LYS A 145 -32.65 5.21 -1.66
N GLU A 146 -32.73 6.52 -1.49
CA GLU A 146 -31.91 7.54 -2.13
C GLU A 146 -30.45 7.48 -1.65
N GLU A 147 -30.22 6.98 -0.43
CA GLU A 147 -28.91 6.89 0.21
C GLU A 147 -28.28 5.49 0.07
N TRP A 148 -28.95 4.57 -0.63
CA TRP A 148 -28.41 3.25 -0.89
C TRP A 148 -27.18 3.33 -1.79
N LEU A 149 -26.18 2.50 -1.51
CA LEU A 149 -25.00 2.44 -2.36
C LEU A 149 -25.36 1.87 -3.74
N THR A 150 -25.12 2.68 -4.78
CA THR A 150 -25.29 2.28 -6.18
C THR A 150 -24.21 1.29 -6.59
N HIS A 151 -24.59 0.30 -7.40
CA HIS A 151 -23.68 -0.63 -8.07
C HIS A 151 -22.79 0.15 -9.05
N ARG A 152 -21.52 0.34 -8.71
CA ARG A 152 -20.49 0.89 -9.61
C ARG A 152 -19.68 -0.22 -10.25
#